data_AF-E4T196-F1
#
_entry.id   AF-E4T196-F1
#
_cell.length_a   1.000
_cell.length_b   1.000
_cell.length_c   1.000
_cell.angle_alpha   90.00
_cell.angle_beta   90.00
_cell.angle_gamma   90.00
#
_symmetry.space_group_name_H-M   'P 1'
#
loop_
_entity.id
_entity.type
_entity.pdbx_description
1 polymer ?
#
loop_
_entity_poly.entity_id
_entity_poly.type
_entity_poly.pdbx_seq_one_letter_code
_entity_poly.pdbx_strand_id
1 'polypeptide(L)'
;MKRQEELLKETLNNGNKPKIYSHKVIWGFSIFFSSIFGGVLLMQNLRDIGKKKEANIVLSASVVYTIITFIVVNIPEKSISSLTMAFNFVGGYVLSEYFFKNYIHDAELYPRKKIWKPLIISIIITLPIIVTLIYALSIEE
;
A
#
# COMPACT_ATOMS: atom_id res chain seq x y z
N MET A 1 1.27 -13.32 41.95
CA MET A 1 1.41 -11.86 41.82
C MET A 1 2.27 -11.44 40.63
N LYS A 2 3.58 -11.72 40.58
CA LYS A 2 4.47 -11.31 39.47
C LYS A 2 3.95 -11.62 38.05
N ARG A 3 3.43 -12.83 37.84
CA ARG A 3 2.88 -13.27 36.53
C ARG A 3 1.65 -12.48 36.09
N GLN A 4 0.83 -11.99 37.01
CA GLN A 4 -0.34 -11.17 36.64
C GLN A 4 0.03 -9.71 36.36
N GLU A 5 1.06 -9.18 37.02
CA GLU A 5 1.62 -7.86 36.72
C GLU A 5 2.32 -7.83 35.35
N GLU A 6 2.99 -8.91 34.96
CA GLU A 6 3.57 -9.06 33.62
C GLU A 6 2.49 -9.10 32.54
N LEU A 7 1.44 -9.90 32.74
CA LEU A 7 0.30 -9.95 31.82
C LEU A 7 -0.43 -8.60 31.71
N LEU A 8 -0.53 -7.84 32.81
CA LEU A 8 -1.11 -6.50 32.80
C LEU A 8 -0.23 -5.49 32.05
N LYS A 9 1.10 -5.53 32.26
CA LYS A 9 2.04 -4.68 31.52
C LYS A 9 2.05 -5.02 30.04
N GLU A 10 1.98 -6.30 29.67
CA GLU A 10 1.95 -6.75 28.30
C GLU A 10 0.64 -6.35 27.59
N THR A 11 -0.51 -6.45 28.27
CA THR A 11 -1.81 -6.01 27.74
C THR A 11 -1.91 -4.49 27.61
N LEU A 12 -1.41 -3.72 28.59
CA LEU A 12 -1.31 -2.25 28.49
C LEU A 12 -0.38 -1.81 27.36
N ASN A 13 0.76 -2.49 27.20
CA ASN A 13 1.72 -2.21 26.15
C ASN A 13 1.13 -2.59 24.77
N ASN A 14 0.46 -3.74 24.66
CA ASN A 14 -0.23 -4.16 23.43
C ASN A 14 -1.44 -3.27 23.08
N GLY A 15 -2.16 -2.74 24.07
CA GLY A 15 -3.26 -1.79 23.88
C GLY A 15 -2.80 -0.44 23.32
N ASN A 16 -1.54 -0.06 23.61
CA ASN A 16 -0.93 1.19 23.14
C ASN A 16 -0.06 1.05 21.88
N LYS A 17 0.15 -0.17 21.35
CA LYS A 17 0.92 -0.33 20.12
C LYS A 17 0.16 0.21 18.91
N PRO A 18 0.84 0.94 18.01
CA PRO A 18 0.20 1.45 16.80
C PRO A 18 -0.31 0.31 15.93
N LYS A 19 -1.50 0.49 15.36
CA LYS A 19 -2.09 -0.49 14.44
C LYS A 19 -1.51 -0.31 13.05
N ILE A 20 -1.13 -1.42 12.40
CA ILE A 20 -0.55 -1.38 11.05
C ILE A 20 -1.34 -2.26 10.06
N TYR A 21 -1.34 -1.88 8.80
CA TYR A 21 -1.78 -2.74 7.69
C TYR A 21 -0.81 -3.91 7.50
N SER A 22 -1.30 -5.08 7.08
CA SER A 22 -0.42 -6.23 6.79
C SER A 22 0.24 -6.09 5.42
N HIS A 23 1.36 -6.80 5.22
CA HIS A 23 2.04 -6.89 3.92
C HIS A 23 1.10 -7.36 2.81
N LYS A 24 0.21 -8.33 3.10
CA LYS A 24 -0.80 -8.82 2.13
C LYS A 24 -1.78 -7.74 1.70
N VAL A 25 -2.18 -6.85 2.62
CA VAL A 25 -3.06 -5.72 2.30
C VAL A 25 -2.32 -4.74 1.41
N ILE A 26 -1.08 -4.38 1.74
CA ILE A 26 -0.25 -3.50 0.90
C ILE A 26 -0.10 -4.09 -0.51
N TRP A 27 0.20 -5.39 -0.60
CA TRP A 27 0.35 -6.09 -1.86
C TRP A 27 -0.93 -6.07 -2.70
N GLY A 28 -2.08 -6.40 -2.09
CA GLY A 28 -3.37 -6.37 -2.78
C GLY A 28 -3.73 -4.97 -3.28
N PHE A 29 -3.53 -3.92 -2.46
CA PHE A 29 -3.79 -2.55 -2.89
C PHE A 29 -2.90 -2.14 -4.08
N SER A 30 -1.63 -2.55 -4.09
CA SER A 30 -0.75 -2.31 -5.22
C SER A 30 -1.21 -2.97 -6.51
N ILE A 31 -1.71 -4.22 -6.43
CA ILE A 31 -2.19 -4.96 -7.60
C ILE A 31 -3.50 -4.37 -8.14
N PHE A 32 -4.46 -4.09 -7.27
CA PHE A 32 -5.81 -3.67 -7.69
C PHE A 32 -5.94 -2.18 -8.01
N PHE A 33 -5.21 -1.31 -7.30
CA PHE A 33 -5.34 0.15 -7.45
C PHE A 33 -4.09 0.84 -8.03
N SER A 34 -2.94 0.16 -8.04
CA SER A 34 -1.57 0.61 -8.39
C SER A 34 -0.62 0.77 -7.21
N SER A 35 0.68 0.71 -7.50
CA SER A 35 1.77 0.74 -6.53
C SER A 35 1.77 1.97 -5.60
N ILE A 36 1.25 3.12 -6.05
CA ILE A 36 1.16 4.31 -5.19
C ILE A 36 0.21 4.09 -4.01
N PHE A 37 -0.89 3.35 -4.20
CA PHE A 37 -1.83 3.05 -3.12
C PHE A 37 -1.18 2.17 -2.06
N GLY A 38 -0.53 1.07 -2.46
CA GLY A 38 0.24 0.24 -1.52
C GLY A 38 1.36 1.03 -0.82
N GLY A 39 2.03 1.93 -1.54
CA GLY A 39 3.04 2.83 -1.00
C GLY A 39 2.49 3.78 0.07
N VAL A 40 1.31 4.36 -0.14
CA VAL A 40 0.63 5.19 0.87
C VAL A 40 0.27 4.39 2.11
N LEU A 41 -0.20 3.14 1.95
CA LEU A 41 -0.50 2.25 3.09
C LEU A 41 0.77 1.93 3.89
N LEU A 42 1.87 1.63 3.21
CA LEU A 42 3.15 1.37 3.86
C LEU A 42 3.72 2.63 4.52
N MET A 43 3.62 3.79 3.86
CA MET A 43 3.97 5.08 4.45
C MET A 43 3.19 5.32 5.74
N GLN A 44 1.88 5.06 5.77
CA GLN A 44 1.07 5.19 6.98
C GLN A 44 1.55 4.25 8.08
N ASN A 45 1.83 2.99 7.77
CA ASN A 45 2.40 2.06 8.75
C ASN A 45 3.69 2.61 9.38
N LEU A 46 4.60 3.12 8.55
CA LEU A 46 5.88 3.66 8.99
C LEU A 46 5.71 4.92 9.84
N ARG A 47 4.78 5.81 9.49
CA ARG A 47 4.44 6.99 10.30
C ARG A 47 3.83 6.60 11.64
N ASP A 48 2.94 5.61 11.64
CA ASP A 48 2.26 5.11 12.84
C ASP A 48 3.27 4.49 13.84
N ILE A 49 4.37 3.89 13.36
CA ILE A 49 5.46 3.38 14.20
C ILE A 49 6.61 4.39 14.44
N GLY A 50 6.45 5.66 14.04
CA GLY A 50 7.42 6.73 14.28
C GLY A 50 8.56 6.87 13.26
N LYS A 51 8.63 6.00 12.24
CA LYS A 51 9.64 5.99 11.17
C LYS A 51 9.31 6.96 10.03
N LYS A 52 9.28 8.26 10.35
CA LYS A 52 8.85 9.32 9.41
C LYS A 52 9.76 9.49 8.20
N LYS A 53 11.07 9.27 8.35
CA LYS A 53 12.04 9.42 7.24
C LYS A 53 11.83 8.32 6.21
N GLU A 54 11.73 7.09 6.68
CA GLU A 54 11.46 5.89 5.89
C GLU A 54 10.09 5.95 5.23
N ALA A 55 9.09 6.50 5.93
CA ALA A 55 7.77 6.75 5.35
C ALA A 55 7.84 7.66 4.11
N ASN A 56 8.59 8.76 4.19
CA ASN A 56 8.76 9.66 3.05
C ASN A 56 9.54 8.99 1.92
N ILE A 57 10.57 8.20 2.23
CA ILE A 57 11.32 7.42 1.23
C ILE A 57 10.39 6.46 0.49
N VAL A 58 9.56 5.70 1.20
CA VAL A 58 8.61 4.76 0.60
C VAL A 58 7.60 5.49 -0.29
N LEU A 59 7.06 6.62 0.16
CA LEU A 59 6.12 7.41 -0.63
C LEU A 59 6.78 7.93 -1.92
N SER A 60 7.99 8.49 -1.82
CA SER A 60 8.73 8.96 -2.99
C SER A 60 9.05 7.80 -3.94
N ALA A 61 9.48 6.65 -3.42
CA ALA A 61 9.77 5.47 -4.23
C ALA A 61 8.52 4.95 -4.95
N SER A 62 7.35 4.92 -4.30
CA SER A 62 6.12 4.46 -4.93
C SER A 62 5.64 5.43 -6.02
N VAL A 63 5.77 6.76 -5.80
CA VAL A 63 5.46 7.77 -6.82
C VAL A 63 6.38 7.62 -8.03
N VAL A 64 7.70 7.54 -7.81
CA VAL A 64 8.69 7.37 -8.89
C VAL A 64 8.42 6.09 -9.67
N TYR A 65 8.16 4.98 -8.98
CA TYR A 65 7.84 3.71 -9.62
C TYR A 65 6.56 3.79 -10.47
N THR A 66 5.52 4.46 -9.97
CA THR A 66 4.27 4.67 -10.73
C THR A 66 4.50 5.51 -11.98
N ILE A 67 5.31 6.57 -11.91
CA ILE A 67 5.65 7.40 -13.08
C ILE A 67 6.42 6.56 -14.12
N ILE A 68 7.42 5.78 -13.68
CA ILE A 68 8.18 4.91 -14.57
C ILE A 68 7.26 3.88 -15.23
N THR A 69 6.37 3.25 -14.45
CA THR A 69 5.39 2.28 -14.96
C THR A 69 4.50 2.93 -16.02
N PHE A 70 4.01 4.14 -15.75
CA PHE A 70 3.17 4.88 -16.69
C PHE A 70 3.91 5.14 -18.01
N ILE A 71 5.17 5.59 -17.96
CA ILE A 71 5.98 5.82 -19.16
C ILE A 71 6.14 4.51 -19.94
N VAL A 72 6.59 3.45 -19.28
CA VAL A 72 6.91 2.16 -19.93
C VAL A 72 5.69 1.52 -20.57
N VAL A 73 4.54 1.53 -19.88
CA VAL A 73 3.30 0.94 -20.38
C VAL A 73 2.75 1.68 -21.61
N ASN A 74 3.09 2.96 -21.77
CA ASN A 74 2.63 3.79 -22.89
C ASN A 74 3.68 3.92 -24.01
N ILE A 75 4.82 3.21 -23.95
CA ILE A 75 5.76 3.14 -25.10
C ILE A 75 5.14 2.41 -26.31
N PRO A 76 4.49 1.23 -26.14
CA PRO A 76 3.86 0.56 -27.26
C PRO A 76 2.63 1.35 -27.75
N GLU A 77 2.39 1.38 -29.07
CA GLU A 77 1.22 2.05 -29.67
C GLU A 77 -0.12 1.54 -29.11
N LYS A 78 -0.17 0.29 -28.65
CA LYS A 78 -1.29 -0.27 -27.89
C LYS A 78 -0.83 -0.60 -26.48
N SER A 79 -1.45 0.04 -25.49
CA SER A 79 -1.23 -0.26 -24.08
C SER A 79 -1.60 -1.72 -23.80
N ILE A 80 -0.61 -2.49 -23.38
CA ILE A 80 -0.79 -3.91 -23.09
C ILE A 80 -1.24 -4.03 -21.64
N SER A 81 -2.51 -4.35 -21.41
CA SER A 81 -3.10 -4.46 -20.06
C SER A 81 -2.33 -5.44 -19.16
N SER A 82 -1.82 -6.54 -19.72
CA SER A 82 -0.99 -7.50 -18.96
C SER A 82 0.35 -6.92 -18.51
N LEU A 83 0.92 -5.97 -19.25
CA LEU A 83 2.14 -5.27 -18.86
C LEU A 83 1.88 -4.38 -17.63
N THR A 84 0.79 -3.62 -17.64
CA THR A 84 0.36 -2.82 -16.47
C THR A 84 0.18 -3.70 -15.23
N MET A 85 -0.48 -4.85 -15.39
CA MET A 85 -0.71 -5.78 -14.29
C MET A 85 0.60 -6.37 -13.77
N ALA A 86 1.54 -6.72 -14.65
CA ALA A 86 2.86 -7.22 -14.27
C ALA A 86 3.68 -6.17 -13.50
N PHE A 87 3.68 -4.91 -13.95
CA PHE A 87 4.34 -3.82 -13.22
C PHE A 87 3.67 -3.55 -11.86
N ASN A 88 2.36 -3.59 -11.76
CA ASN A 88 1.66 -3.45 -10.47
C ASN A 88 1.98 -4.60 -9.51
N PHE A 89 2.10 -5.83 -10.04
CA PHE A 89 2.51 -6.99 -9.26
C PHE A 89 3.94 -6.85 -8.72
N VAL A 90 4.90 -6.47 -9.58
CA VAL A 90 6.30 -6.25 -9.20
C VAL A 90 6.41 -5.11 -8.17
N GLY A 91 5.77 -3.98 -8.43
CA GLY A 91 5.78 -2.83 -7.50
C GLY A 91 5.13 -3.17 -6.17
N GLY A 92 4.03 -3.93 -6.21
CA GLY A 92 3.42 -4.51 -5.03
C GLY A 92 4.38 -5.38 -4.25
N TYR A 93 5.05 -6.32 -4.92
CA TYR A 93 5.99 -7.24 -4.30
C TYR A 93 7.16 -6.49 -3.65
N VAL A 94 7.75 -5.51 -4.34
CA VAL A 94 8.82 -4.67 -3.79
C VAL A 94 8.33 -3.90 -2.55
N LEU A 95 7.13 -3.36 -2.56
CA LEU A 95 6.58 -2.66 -1.38
C LEU A 95 6.29 -3.63 -0.22
N SER A 96 5.66 -4.77 -0.48
CA SER A 96 5.17 -5.69 0.56
C SER A 96 6.23 -6.63 1.11
N GLU A 97 7.21 -7.03 0.30
CA GLU A 97 8.22 -8.02 0.70
C GLU A 97 9.56 -7.35 0.99
N TYR A 98 10.00 -6.41 0.14
CA TYR A 98 11.27 -5.73 0.35
C TYR A 98 11.14 -4.59 1.38
N PHE A 99 10.36 -3.55 1.07
CA PHE A 99 10.29 -2.38 1.96
C PHE A 99 9.61 -2.66 3.30
N PHE A 100 8.49 -3.40 3.29
CA PHE A 100 7.77 -3.71 4.53
C PHE A 100 8.64 -4.51 5.51
N LYS A 101 9.27 -5.62 5.06
CA LYS A 101 10.09 -6.46 5.95
C LYS A 101 11.37 -5.77 6.38
N ASN A 102 11.97 -4.95 5.52
CA ASN A 102 13.19 -4.21 5.83
C ASN A 102 12.96 -3.09 6.86
N TYR A 103 11.78 -2.46 6.86
CA TYR A 103 11.51 -1.36 7.78
C TYR A 103 10.66 -1.74 8.99
N ILE A 104 9.83 -2.77 8.90
CA ILE A 104 8.96 -3.23 9.98
C ILE A 104 9.40 -4.64 10.41
N HIS A 105 10.45 -4.66 11.23
CA HIS A 105 10.84 -5.87 11.97
C HIS A 105 9.73 -6.23 12.96
N ASP A 106 9.54 -7.53 13.20
CA ASP A 106 8.56 -8.05 14.16
C ASP A 106 7.12 -7.55 13.93
N ALA A 107 6.70 -7.52 12.66
CA ALA A 107 5.36 -7.10 12.25
C ALA A 107 4.20 -7.88 12.91
N GLU A 108 4.49 -9.00 13.56
CA GLU A 108 3.55 -9.81 14.36
C GLU A 108 3.22 -9.18 15.70
N LEU A 109 4.12 -8.34 16.25
CA LEU A 109 3.91 -7.64 17.51
C LEU A 109 2.92 -6.48 17.40
N TYR A 110 2.58 -6.06 16.18
CA TYR A 110 1.68 -4.93 15.94
C TYR A 110 0.25 -5.39 15.65
N PRO A 111 -0.76 -4.80 16.31
CA PRO A 111 -2.16 -5.10 16.02
C PRO A 111 -2.54 -4.69 14.60
N ARG A 112 -3.44 -5.45 13.97
CA ARG A 112 -3.85 -5.20 12.58
C ARG A 112 -4.84 -4.03 12.47
N LYS A 113 -4.59 -3.16 11.49
CA LYS A 113 -5.46 -2.02 11.14
C LYS A 113 -6.56 -2.47 10.17
N LYS A 114 -7.78 -1.94 10.36
CA LYS A 114 -8.93 -2.24 9.50
C LYS A 114 -8.74 -1.64 8.10
N ILE A 115 -9.05 -2.41 7.06
CA ILE A 115 -8.86 -2.03 5.64
C ILE A 115 -9.99 -1.18 5.04
N TRP A 116 -11.14 -1.08 5.72
CA TRP A 116 -12.33 -0.42 5.18
C TRP A 116 -12.11 1.06 4.83
N LYS A 117 -11.35 1.79 5.67
CA LYS A 117 -11.05 3.21 5.41
C LYS A 117 -10.26 3.42 4.12
N PRO A 118 -9.07 2.79 3.94
CA PRO A 118 -8.33 2.97 2.68
C PRO A 118 -9.06 2.38 1.47
N LEU A 119 -9.86 1.32 1.66
CA LEU A 119 -10.61 0.70 0.56
C LEU A 119 -11.65 1.67 -0.02
N ILE A 120 -12.46 2.29 0.83
CA ILE A 120 -13.47 3.27 0.40
C ILE A 120 -12.80 4.45 -0.30
N ILE A 121 -11.71 4.98 0.26
CA ILE A 121 -10.95 6.09 -0.35
C ILE A 121 -10.44 5.70 -1.74
N SER A 122 -9.90 4.49 -1.88
CA SER A 122 -9.34 4.03 -3.16
C SER A 122 -10.44 3.90 -4.23
N ILE A 123 -11.59 3.33 -3.87
CA ILE A 123 -12.74 3.22 -4.78
C ILE A 123 -13.26 4.60 -5.20
N ILE A 124 -13.39 5.56 -4.27
CA ILE A 124 -13.84 6.92 -4.59
C ILE A 124 -12.90 7.62 -5.57
N ILE A 125 -11.59 7.33 -5.51
CA ILE A 125 -10.61 7.90 -6.45
C ILE A 125 -10.65 7.17 -7.79
N THR A 126 -10.69 5.84 -7.80
CA THR A 126 -10.56 5.05 -9.04
C THR A 126 -11.85 4.95 -9.85
N LEU A 127 -13.01 4.92 -9.20
CA LEU A 127 -14.29 4.75 -9.88
C LEU A 127 -14.58 5.90 -10.87
N PRO A 128 -14.44 7.18 -10.51
CA PRO A 128 -14.65 8.28 -11.46
C PRO A 128 -13.69 8.22 -12.64
N ILE A 129 -12.41 7.88 -12.39
CA ILE A 129 -11.39 7.74 -13.45
C ILE A 129 -11.80 6.67 -14.46
N ILE A 130 -12.25 5.50 -13.98
CA ILE A 130 -12.72 4.41 -14.83
C ILE A 130 -13.95 4.83 -15.64
N VAL A 131 -14.92 5.49 -15.01
CA VAL A 131 -16.13 5.98 -15.69
C VAL A 131 -15.79 7.00 -16.78
N THR A 132 -14.93 7.97 -16.48
CA THR A 132 -14.46 8.95 -17.46
C THR A 132 -13.73 8.29 -18.62
N LEU A 133 -12.88 7.29 -18.34
CA LEU A 133 -12.17 6.54 -19.39
C LEU A 133 -13.13 5.78 -20.31
N ILE A 134 -14.13 5.09 -19.75
CA ILE A 134 -15.15 4.38 -20.55
C ILE A 134 -15.93 5.36 -21.43
N TYR A 135 -16.34 6.50 -20.86
CA TYR A 135 -17.07 7.52 -21.61
C TYR A 135 -16.22 8.13 -22.74
N ALA A 136 -14.94 8.42 -22.48
CA ALA A 136 -14.01 8.90 -23.49
C ALA A 136 -13.84 7.89 -24.63
N LEU A 137 -13.64 6.62 -24.32
CA LEU A 137 -13.53 5.55 -25.32
C LEU A 137 -14.82 5.38 -26.14
N SER A 138 -16.00 5.58 -25.54
CA SER A 138 -17.29 5.48 -26.23
C SER A 138 -17.60 6.64 -27.18
N ILE A 139 -16.91 7.78 -27.07
CA ILE A 139 -17.07 8.93 -27.97
C ILE A 139 -16.22 8.75 -29.25
N GLU A 140 -15.15 7.95 -29.18
CA GLU A 140 -14.24 7.71 -30.30
C GLU A 140 -14.74 6.62 -31.28
N GLU A 141 -15.81 5.89 -30.93
CA GLU A 141 -16.55 4.96 -31.82
C GLU A 141 -17.70 5.65 -32.57
#